data_AF-A0A967XJF1-F1
#
_entry.id   AF-A0A967XJF1-F1
#
_cell.length_a   1.000
_cell.length_b   1.000
_cell.length_c   1.000
_cell.angle_alpha   90.00
_cell.angle_beta   90.00
_cell.angle_gamma   90.00
#
_symmetry.space_group_name_H-M   'P 1'
#
loop_
_entity.id
_entity.type
_entity.pdbx_description
1 polymer ?
#
loop_
_entity_poly.entity_id
_entity_poly.type
_entity_poly.pdbx_seq_one_letter_code
_entity_poly.pdbx_strand_id
1 'polypeptide(L)'
;AREDVDFLGERGLDDAEIALIRRWVEEGAAEGDPADLPARPEFTAGWQLGEPDMVVEMPESFTVPAAGVDVFRNFVLPIPVT
;
A
#
# COMPACT_ATOMS: atom_id res chain seq x y z
N ALA A 1 -25.67 6.68 19.14
CA ALA A 1 -25.59 5.22 19.08
C ALA A 1 -25.39 4.85 17.62
N ARG A 2 -24.44 3.98 17.27
CA ARG A 2 -24.50 3.33 15.94
C ARG A 2 -25.83 2.57 15.92
N GLU A 3 -26.63 2.76 14.89
CA GLU A 3 -27.69 1.80 14.62
C GLU A 3 -26.97 0.54 14.14
N ASP A 4 -27.12 -0.56 14.88
CA ASP A 4 -26.57 -1.87 14.55
C ASP A 4 -27.36 -2.42 13.37
N VAL A 5 -26.96 -1.96 12.18
CA VAL A 5 -27.46 -2.46 10.91
C VAL A 5 -26.51 -3.55 10.46
N ASP A 6 -26.97 -4.80 10.48
CA ASP A 6 -26.17 -5.93 10.01
C ASP A 6 -26.01 -5.86 8.49
N PHE A 7 -24.76 -5.68 8.03
CA PHE A 7 -24.45 -5.71 6.60
C PHE A 7 -24.13 -7.15 6.15
N LEU A 8 -24.68 -7.56 5.01
CA LEU A 8 -24.38 -8.88 4.45
C LEU A 8 -22.88 -9.01 4.16
N GLY A 9 -22.24 -9.98 4.83
CA GLY A 9 -20.81 -10.26 4.68
C GLY A 9 -19.89 -9.34 5.48
N GLU A 10 -20.42 -8.58 6.44
CA GLU A 10 -19.57 -7.80 7.32
C GLU A 10 -18.65 -8.67 8.16
N ARG A 11 -17.42 -8.18 8.35
CA ARG A 11 -16.40 -8.80 9.19
C ARG A 11 -16.14 -7.87 10.37
N GLY A 12 -17.19 -7.62 11.14
CA GLY A 12 -17.08 -6.94 12.41
C GLY A 12 -16.32 -7.80 13.41
N LEU A 13 -15.64 -7.15 14.35
CA LEU A 13 -15.04 -7.82 15.49
C LEU A 13 -16.10 -7.94 16.58
N ASP A 14 -16.17 -9.10 17.23
CA ASP A 14 -16.99 -9.23 18.43
C ASP A 14 -16.36 -8.51 19.64
N ASP A 15 -17.12 -8.39 20.73
CA ASP A 15 -16.65 -7.68 21.93
C ASP A 15 -15.37 -8.30 22.52
N ALA A 16 -15.19 -9.62 22.39
CA ALA A 16 -14.01 -10.32 22.90
C ALA A 16 -12.78 -10.05 22.03
N GLU A 17 -12.94 -10.03 20.71
CA GLU A 17 -11.91 -9.67 19.74
C GLU A 17 -11.49 -8.19 19.88
N ILE A 18 -12.46 -7.29 20.09
CA ILE A 18 -12.19 -5.88 20.40
C ILE A 18 -11.39 -5.77 21.71
N ALA A 19 -11.81 -6.47 22.76
CA ALA A 19 -11.12 -6.46 24.04
C ALA A 19 -9.69 -7.03 23.95
N LEU A 20 -9.50 -8.07 23.13
CA LEU A 20 -8.19 -8.67 22.86
C LEU A 20 -7.22 -7.64 22.25
N ILE A 21 -7.64 -6.95 21.19
CA ILE A 21 -6.80 -5.94 20.52
C ILE A 21 -6.53 -4.76 21.45
N ARG A 22 -7.54 -4.29 22.20
CA ARG A 22 -7.36 -3.21 23.18
C ARG A 22 -6.29 -3.53 24.21
N ARG A 23 -6.34 -4.72 24.79
CA ARG A 23 -5.34 -5.17 25.77
C ARG A 23 -3.94 -5.19 25.17
N TRP A 24 -3.78 -5.73 23.96
CA TRP A 24 -2.48 -5.73 23.27
C TRP A 24 -1.92 -4.31 23.08
N VAL A 25 -2.77 -3.33 22.71
CA VAL A 25 -2.37 -1.92 22.61
C VAL A 25 -1.96 -1.35 23.96
N GLU A 26 -2.74 -1.58 25.00
CA GLU A 26 -2.47 -1.10 26.37
C GLU A 26 -1.18 -1.67 26.96
N GLU A 27 -0.83 -2.90 26.59
CA GLU A 27 0.42 -3.58 26.94
C GLU A 27 1.63 -3.11 26.12
N GLY A 28 1.46 -2.13 25.23
CA GLY A 28 2.53 -1.51 24.46
C GLY A 28 2.72 -2.06 23.05
N ALA A 29 1.74 -2.80 22.53
CA ALA A 29 1.73 -3.32 21.16
C ALA A 29 2.96 -4.18 20.83
N ALA A 30 3.30 -5.12 21.74
CA ALA A 30 4.46 -5.99 21.59
C ALA A 30 4.42 -6.77 20.26
N GLU A 31 5.56 -6.87 19.59
CA GLU A 31 5.72 -7.68 18.39
C GLU A 31 5.44 -9.17 18.70
N GLY A 32 4.90 -9.89 17.72
CA GLY A 32 4.72 -11.35 17.81
C GLY A 32 6.05 -12.11 17.76
N ASP A 33 5.97 -13.45 17.69
CA ASP A 33 7.18 -14.26 17.55
C ASP A 33 7.86 -13.97 16.18
N PRO A 34 9.14 -13.55 16.17
CA PRO A 34 9.87 -13.36 14.93
C PRO A 34 9.94 -14.62 14.04
N ALA A 35 9.75 -15.82 14.60
CA ALA A 35 9.69 -17.07 13.85
C ALA A 35 8.41 -17.23 13.01
N ASP A 36 7.33 -16.52 13.38
CA ASP A 36 6.07 -16.49 12.63
C ASP A 36 6.11 -15.49 11.46
N LEU A 37 7.16 -14.68 11.36
CA LEU A 37 7.30 -13.74 10.26
C LEU A 37 7.46 -14.50 8.94
N PRO A 38 6.70 -14.12 7.90
CA PRO A 38 6.95 -14.65 6.57
C PRO A 38 8.33 -14.21 6.07
N ALA A 39 8.89 -14.97 5.14
CA ALA A 39 10.09 -14.54 4.44
C ALA A 39 9.86 -13.16 3.81
N ARG A 40 10.88 -12.29 3.89
CA ARG A 40 10.81 -10.97 3.25
C ARG A 40 10.61 -11.17 1.74
N PRO A 41 9.73 -10.38 1.09
CA PRO A 41 9.60 -10.43 -0.35
C PRO A 41 10.94 -10.10 -1.01
N GLU A 42 11.31 -10.90 -1.99
CA GLU A 42 12.46 -10.62 -2.85
C GLU A 42 11.99 -9.68 -3.96
N PHE A 43 12.56 -8.47 -3.99
CA PHE A 43 12.31 -7.53 -5.06
C PHE A 43 13.40 -7.65 -6.12
N THR A 44 12.99 -7.79 -7.38
CA THR A 44 13.91 -7.72 -8.51
C THR A 44 14.55 -6.33 -8.58
N ALA A 45 15.87 -6.27 -8.78
CA ALA A 45 16.61 -5.01 -8.90
C ALA A 45 16.25 -4.19 -10.17
N GLY A 46 15.61 -4.83 -11.16
CA GLY A 46 15.13 -4.21 -12.39
C GLY A 46 13.62 -4.36 -12.56
N TRP A 47 13.21 -4.62 -13.79
CA TRP A 47 11.80 -4.73 -14.15
C TRP A 47 11.17 -6.05 -13.65
N GLN A 48 10.18 -5.95 -12.76
CA GLN A 48 9.50 -7.11 -12.18
C GLN A 48 8.79 -7.98 -13.22
N LEU A 49 8.37 -7.40 -14.35
CA LEU A 49 7.65 -8.09 -15.42
C LEU A 49 8.51 -8.37 -16.67
N GLY A 50 9.83 -8.24 -16.55
CA GLY A 50 10.77 -8.33 -17.68
C GLY A 50 11.15 -6.96 -18.26
N GLU A 51 12.29 -6.90 -18.94
CA GLU A 51 12.79 -5.66 -19.56
C GLU A 51 11.84 -5.18 -20.67
N PRO A 52 11.49 -3.89 -20.72
CA PRO A 52 10.64 -3.35 -21.77
C PRO A 52 11.40 -3.29 -23.09
N ASP A 53 10.66 -3.40 -24.20
CA ASP A 53 11.22 -3.23 -25.54
C ASP A 53 11.71 -1.79 -25.82
N MET A 54 11.21 -0.82 -25.04
CA MET A 54 11.56 0.60 -25.17
C MET A 54 11.36 1.35 -23.83
N VAL A 55 12.32 2.22 -23.50
CA VAL A 55 12.23 3.19 -22.40
C VAL A 55 12.20 4.59 -22.99
N VAL A 56 11.21 5.41 -22.61
CA VAL A 56 11.08 6.81 -23.04
C VAL A 56 11.29 7.70 -21.83
N GLU A 57 12.23 8.64 -21.93
CA GLU A 57 12.58 9.54 -20.85
C GLU A 57 11.86 10.87 -20.95
N MET A 58 11.52 11.46 -19.80
CA MET A 58 10.96 12.81 -19.76
C MET A 58 12.05 13.84 -20.06
N PRO A 59 11.78 14.86 -20.91
CA PRO A 59 12.77 15.90 -21.19
C PRO A 59 13.03 16.80 -19.97
N GLU A 60 12.10 16.87 -19.02
CA GLU A 60 12.21 17.63 -17.78
C GLU A 60 11.56 16.83 -16.63
N SER A 61 12.13 16.90 -15.43
CA SER A 61 11.60 16.23 -14.24
C SER A 61 10.28 16.85 -13.76
N PHE A 62 9.36 16.02 -13.27
CA PHE A 62 8.16 16.48 -12.56
C PHE A 62 8.30 16.27 -11.05
N THR A 63 8.26 17.35 -10.28
CA THR A 63 8.31 17.30 -8.82
C THR A 63 6.93 17.06 -8.24
N VAL A 64 6.74 15.95 -7.54
CA VAL A 64 5.50 15.64 -6.81
C VAL A 64 5.54 16.29 -5.42
N PRO A 65 4.55 17.12 -5.05
CA PRO A 65 4.46 17.67 -3.69
C PRO A 65 4.32 16.57 -2.64
N ALA A 66 5.01 16.73 -1.49
CA ALA A 66 4.94 15.76 -0.39
C ALA A 66 3.58 15.73 0.32
N ALA A 67 2.77 16.77 0.15
CA ALA A 67 1.44 16.90 0.74
C ALA A 67 0.53 17.76 -0.16
N GLY A 68 -0.77 17.65 0.05
CA GLY A 68 -1.78 18.42 -0.67
C GLY A 68 -2.88 17.54 -1.24
N VAL A 69 -3.63 18.10 -2.18
CA VAL A 69 -4.64 17.36 -2.94
C VAL A 69 -3.96 16.49 -4.01
N ASP A 70 -4.69 15.48 -4.48
CA ASP A 70 -4.22 14.64 -5.58
C ASP A 70 -3.91 15.46 -6.84
N VAL A 71 -2.80 15.11 -7.48
CA VAL A 71 -2.33 15.77 -8.70
C VAL A 71 -2.52 14.81 -9.88
N PHE A 72 -3.51 15.08 -10.71
CA PHE A 72 -3.73 14.33 -11.95
C PHE A 72 -3.02 15.02 -13.13
N ARG A 73 -2.07 14.34 -13.77
CA ARG A 73 -1.29 14.87 -14.90
C ARG A 73 -1.14 13.85 -16.02
N ASN A 74 -1.31 14.31 -17.24
CA ASN A 74 -0.95 13.57 -18.46
C ASN A 74 0.39 14.10 -18.97
N PHE A 75 1.33 13.20 -19.24
CA PHE A 75 2.60 13.52 -19.89
C PHE A 75 2.57 13.01 -21.33
N VAL A 76 2.81 13.91 -22.28
CA VAL A 76 2.91 13.56 -23.71
C VAL A 76 4.37 13.57 -24.08
N LEU A 77 4.92 12.40 -24.40
CA LEU A 77 6.33 12.20 -24.72
C LEU A 77 6.49 11.78 -26.18
N PRO A 78 7.45 12.35 -26.92
CA PRO A 78 7.78 11.85 -28.26
C PRO A 78 8.41 10.46 -28.15
N ILE A 79 8.00 9.55 -29.04
CA ILE A 79 8.59 8.22 -29.15
C ILE A 79 9.77 8.25 -30.14
N PRO A 80 10.93 7.64 -29.83
CA PRO A 80 12.13 7.68 -30.67
C PRO A 80 12.06 6.67 -31.81
N VAL A 81 10.99 6.72 -32.61
CA VAL A 81 10.84 5.93 -33.83
C VAL A 81 10.80 6.87 -35.03
N THR A 82 11.62 6.57 -36.04
CA THR A 82 11.65 7.24 -37.35
C THR A 82 10.51 6.81 -38.26
#